data_AF-A0A5M9R0N5-F1
#
_entry.id   AF-A0A5M9R0N5-F1
#
_cell.length_a   1.000
_cell.length_b   1.000
_cell.length_c   1.000
_cell.angle_alpha   90.00
_cell.angle_beta   90.00
_cell.angle_gamma   90.00
#
_symmetry.space_group_name_H-M   'P 1'
#
loop_
_entity.id
_entity.type
_entity.pdbx_description
1 polymer ?
#
loop_
_entity_poly.entity_id
_entity_poly.type
_entity_poly.pdbx_seq_one_letter_code
_entity_poly.pdbx_strand_id
1 'polypeptide(L)'
;MSGKGLPRGIRNNNPGNLEMGSPWQGLTKTPQDSRFCSFITPAYGIRALAVTLITYHDKRKAKNGTRIDTVREVIERWAPAVENHTEAYIAFVCKVVGVKPDQNINLHDYETIRPMVEAIIRQENGQGSLKKSVNTWYSREVIDEGLRLAGIIQKRKTVANVPVNKETVSATVTASLGVGQIAEVMPQVSDALVKSESHLSSGSVVRVLFGVATIAVACVIAYSQIKRHKLGI
;
A
#
# COMPACT_ATOMS: atom_id res chain seq x y z
N MET A 1 10.25 16.23 -20.38
CA MET A 1 9.92 17.53 -19.76
C MET A 1 10.39 17.47 -18.30
N SER A 2 11.42 18.24 -17.95
CA SER A 2 12.05 18.19 -16.62
C SER A 2 11.13 18.79 -15.55
N GLY A 3 10.87 18.03 -14.48
CA GLY A 3 9.92 18.37 -13.41
C GLY A 3 10.37 19.51 -12.51
N LYS A 4 10.23 20.75 -12.97
CA LYS A 4 10.29 21.94 -12.11
C LYS A 4 9.10 21.89 -11.14
N GLY A 5 9.35 21.60 -9.86
CA GLY A 5 8.39 21.81 -8.77
C GLY A 5 8.24 20.68 -7.74
N LEU A 6 8.80 19.48 -7.97
CA LEU A 6 8.67 18.40 -6.99
C LEU A 6 9.74 18.50 -5.87
N PRO A 7 9.36 18.26 -4.59
CA PRO A 7 10.32 18.13 -3.50
C PRO A 7 11.37 17.05 -3.78
N ARG A 8 12.57 17.23 -3.22
CA ARG A 8 13.71 16.29 -3.41
C ARG A 8 13.32 14.86 -3.07
N GLY A 9 12.66 14.63 -1.94
CA GLY A 9 12.28 13.29 -1.50
C GLY A 9 11.37 12.58 -2.50
N ILE A 10 10.44 13.31 -3.13
CA ILE A 10 9.57 12.77 -4.18
C ILE A 10 10.36 12.46 -5.45
N ARG A 11 11.20 13.40 -5.90
CA ARG A 11 12.02 13.24 -7.11
C ARG A 11 13.00 12.06 -7.00
N ASN A 12 13.55 11.83 -5.81
CA ASN A 12 14.55 10.79 -5.55
C ASN A 12 13.92 9.45 -5.14
N ASN A 13 12.59 9.32 -5.14
CA ASN A 13 11.88 8.17 -4.55
C ASN A 13 12.30 7.89 -3.09
N ASN A 14 12.72 8.92 -2.37
CA ASN A 14 13.25 8.89 -1.01
C ASN A 14 12.38 9.79 -0.11
N PRO A 15 11.15 9.38 0.20
CA PRO A 15 10.18 10.27 0.82
C PRO A 15 10.49 10.59 2.30
N GLY A 16 11.40 9.83 2.93
CA GLY A 16 11.95 10.16 4.24
C GLY A 16 13.22 11.02 4.20
N ASN A 17 13.68 11.49 3.04
CA ASN A 17 14.94 12.22 2.89
C ASN A 17 16.14 11.51 3.58
N LEU A 18 16.21 10.18 3.48
CA LEU A 18 17.30 9.41 4.07
C LEU A 18 18.64 9.73 3.41
N GLU A 19 19.66 9.99 4.21
CA GLU A 19 21.02 10.20 3.74
C GLU A 19 21.68 8.88 3.32
N MET A 20 22.72 8.98 2.49
CA MET A 20 23.59 7.87 2.11
C MET A 20 24.33 7.33 3.35
N GLY A 21 24.68 6.04 3.32
CA GLY A 21 25.53 5.42 4.36
C GLY A 21 25.09 4.03 4.79
N SER A 22 23.82 3.67 4.57
CA SER A 22 23.34 2.30 4.75
C SER A 22 23.15 1.61 3.40
N PRO A 23 23.45 0.29 3.28
CA PRO A 23 23.31 -0.47 2.04
C PRO A 23 21.84 -0.85 1.80
N TRP A 24 20.99 0.15 1.55
CA TRP A 24 19.57 -0.07 1.36
C TRP A 24 19.27 -0.89 0.10
N GLN A 25 18.29 -1.79 0.21
CA GLN A 25 17.73 -2.47 -0.95
C GLN A 25 16.99 -1.47 -1.84
N GLY A 26 17.14 -1.61 -3.15
CA GLY A 26 16.47 -0.76 -4.14
C GLY A 26 17.12 0.61 -4.37
N LEU A 27 18.36 0.83 -3.92
CA LEU A 27 19.13 2.00 -4.35
C LEU A 27 19.38 1.96 -5.86
N THR A 28 19.25 3.11 -6.52
CA THR A 28 19.60 3.24 -7.94
C THR A 28 21.11 3.27 -8.13
N LYS A 29 21.58 2.82 -9.31
CA LYS A 29 22.98 2.92 -9.73
C LYS A 29 23.35 4.35 -10.16
N THR A 30 22.36 5.18 -10.47
CA THR A 30 22.52 6.56 -10.94
C THR A 30 21.79 7.52 -10.00
N PRO A 31 22.33 7.77 -8.79
CA PRO A 31 21.67 8.64 -7.82
C PRO A 31 21.60 10.07 -8.34
N GLN A 32 20.49 10.76 -8.02
CA GLN A 32 20.26 12.15 -8.43
C GLN A 32 20.88 13.16 -7.46
N ASP A 33 21.39 12.69 -6.32
CA ASP A 33 21.93 13.48 -5.22
C ASP A 33 23.11 12.70 -4.59
N SER A 34 24.17 13.41 -4.19
CA SER A 34 25.37 12.79 -3.59
C SER A 34 25.23 12.53 -2.09
N ARG A 35 24.38 13.29 -1.39
CA ARG A 35 24.15 13.19 0.06
C ARG A 35 22.95 12.31 0.37
N PHE A 36 21.88 12.41 -0.42
CA PHE A 36 20.62 11.71 -0.15
C PHE A 36 20.47 10.46 -1.01
N CYS A 37 19.91 9.40 -0.43
CA CYS A 37 19.57 8.19 -1.15
C CYS A 37 18.62 8.49 -2.32
N SER A 38 18.78 7.74 -3.40
CA SER A 38 17.84 7.68 -4.52
C SER A 38 17.43 6.22 -4.72
N PHE A 39 16.13 5.97 -4.84
CA PHE A 39 15.59 4.61 -4.96
C PHE A 39 15.00 4.35 -6.35
N ILE A 40 15.00 3.09 -6.76
CA ILE A 40 14.45 2.67 -8.06
C ILE A 40 12.93 2.83 -8.13
N THR A 41 12.24 2.72 -6.98
CA THR A 41 10.80 3.02 -6.85
C THR A 41 10.50 3.66 -5.49
N PRO A 42 9.40 4.41 -5.35
CA PRO A 42 8.99 4.98 -4.07
C PRO A 42 8.81 3.94 -2.96
N ALA A 43 8.33 2.74 -3.31
CA ALA A 43 8.12 1.66 -2.35
C ALA A 43 9.42 1.27 -1.63
N TYR A 44 10.57 1.29 -2.31
CA TYR A 44 11.87 1.03 -1.66
C TYR A 44 12.31 2.16 -0.73
N GLY A 45 12.01 3.42 -1.04
CA GLY A 45 12.25 4.52 -0.12
C GLY A 45 11.34 4.49 1.11
N ILE A 46 10.06 4.13 0.93
CA ILE A 46 9.10 3.92 2.02
C ILE A 46 9.55 2.75 2.90
N ARG A 47 10.00 1.64 2.29
CA ARG A 47 10.60 0.51 3.00
C ARG A 47 11.79 0.97 3.85
N ALA A 48 12.73 1.72 3.27
CA ALA A 48 13.90 2.19 4.00
C ALA A 48 13.50 3.05 5.21
N LEU A 49 12.55 3.97 5.02
CA LEU A 49 11.95 4.76 6.11
C LEU A 49 11.36 3.86 7.20
N ALA A 50 10.50 2.90 6.84
CA ALA A 50 9.88 1.99 7.81
C ALA A 50 10.92 1.16 8.58
N VAL A 51 11.93 0.61 7.89
CA VAL A 51 13.03 -0.14 8.51
C VAL A 51 13.84 0.74 9.47
N THR A 52 14.06 2.01 9.15
CA THR A 52 14.71 2.96 10.08
C THR A 52 13.91 3.11 11.36
N LEU A 53 12.59 3.30 11.27
CA LEU A 53 11.72 3.44 12.44
C LEU A 53 11.68 2.17 13.29
N ILE A 54 11.54 1.00 12.67
CA ILE A 54 11.61 -0.30 13.35
C ILE A 54 12.98 -0.48 14.04
N THR A 55 14.06 -0.10 13.37
CA THR A 55 15.42 -0.15 13.94
C THR A 55 15.54 0.76 15.17
N TYR A 56 14.89 1.93 15.18
CA TYR A 56 14.88 2.79 16.36
C TYR A 56 14.21 2.09 17.55
N HIS A 57 13.03 1.52 17.33
CA HIS A 57 12.27 0.80 18.36
C HIS A 57 12.98 -0.45 18.89
N ASP A 58 13.70 -1.16 18.02
CA ASP A 58 14.30 -2.45 18.38
C ASP A 58 15.72 -2.34 18.94
N LYS A 59 16.51 -1.38 18.41
CA LYS A 59 17.97 -1.38 18.57
C LYS A 59 18.52 -0.10 19.17
N ARG A 60 17.72 0.96 19.32
CA ARG A 60 18.21 2.26 19.80
C ARG A 60 17.58 2.60 21.15
N LYS A 61 18.21 3.57 21.81
CA LYS A 61 17.77 4.10 23.10
C LYS A 61 17.31 5.55 22.93
N ALA A 62 16.29 5.92 23.69
CA ALA A 62 15.88 7.29 23.90
C ALA A 62 16.94 8.03 24.75
N LYS A 63 16.81 9.35 24.85
CA LYS A 63 17.77 10.21 25.56
C LYS A 63 17.93 9.86 27.04
N ASN A 64 16.84 9.40 27.66
CA ASN A 64 16.77 8.92 29.05
C ASN A 64 17.30 7.47 29.23
N GLY A 65 17.83 6.83 28.17
CA GLY A 65 18.34 5.47 28.20
C GLY A 65 17.28 4.35 28.07
N THR A 66 16.00 4.69 27.97
CA THR A 66 14.91 3.72 27.75
C THR A 66 14.83 3.28 26.30
N ARG A 67 13.97 2.30 26.02
CA ARG A 67 13.62 1.96 24.63
C ARG A 67 12.91 3.14 23.98
N ILE A 68 12.97 3.20 22.65
CA ILE A 68 12.17 4.15 21.88
C ILE A 68 10.83 3.49 21.61
N ASP A 69 9.81 3.88 22.36
CA ASP A 69 8.47 3.32 22.25
C ASP A 69 7.37 4.36 22.41
N THR A 70 7.68 5.64 22.21
CA THR A 70 6.71 6.73 22.15
C THR A 70 6.88 7.57 20.89
N VAL A 71 5.85 8.32 20.48
CA VAL A 71 5.96 9.23 19.32
C VAL A 71 7.03 10.29 19.57
N ARG A 72 7.08 10.84 20.79
CA ARG A 72 8.08 11.84 21.19
C ARG A 72 9.50 11.32 20.94
N GLU A 73 9.83 10.15 21.46
CA GLU A 73 11.19 9.59 21.33
C GLU A 73 11.55 9.26 19.87
N VAL A 74 10.59 8.76 19.09
CA VAL A 74 10.80 8.49 17.65
C VAL A 74 11.14 9.79 16.92
N ILE A 75 10.35 10.85 17.12
CA ILE A 75 10.53 12.12 16.41
C ILE A 75 11.75 12.88 16.89
N GLU A 76 12.05 12.90 18.18
CA GLU A 76 13.28 13.50 18.71
C GLU A 76 14.55 12.84 18.15
N ARG A 77 14.48 11.54 17.85
CA ARG A 77 15.57 10.82 17.18
C ARG A 77 15.61 11.08 15.68
N TRP A 78 14.45 11.15 15.04
CA TRP A 78 14.31 11.39 13.60
C TRP A 78 14.76 12.80 13.20
N ALA A 79 14.34 13.80 13.97
CA ALA A 79 14.61 15.22 13.75
C ALA A 79 14.94 15.91 15.09
N PRO A 80 16.20 15.78 15.58
CA PRO A 80 16.64 16.42 16.82
C PRO A 80 16.49 17.94 16.77
N ALA A 81 16.20 18.54 17.92
CA ALA A 81 15.44 19.79 17.99
C ALA A 81 16.18 21.09 17.61
N VAL A 82 15.38 21.99 17.03
CA VAL A 82 15.29 23.41 17.40
C VAL A 82 13.93 23.55 18.10
N GLU A 83 13.93 23.71 19.43
CA GLU A 83 12.85 23.33 20.38
C GLU A 83 11.39 23.47 19.88
N ASN A 84 11.01 24.61 19.30
CA ASN A 84 9.62 24.86 18.89
C ASN A 84 9.13 24.01 17.71
N HIS A 85 10.02 23.59 16.81
CA HIS A 85 9.63 22.82 15.62
C HIS A 85 9.35 21.35 15.95
N THR A 86 10.02 20.82 16.97
CA THR A 86 9.89 19.42 17.37
C THR A 86 8.53 19.15 18.03
N GLU A 87 8.04 20.02 18.92
CA GLU A 87 6.72 19.82 19.54
C GLU A 87 5.57 19.88 18.51
N ALA A 88 5.65 20.80 17.54
CA ALA A 88 4.65 20.87 16.47
C ALA A 88 4.66 19.59 15.60
N TYR A 89 5.84 19.04 15.32
CA TYR A 89 5.98 17.77 14.60
C TYR A 89 5.41 16.60 15.42
N ILE A 90 5.74 16.50 16.71
CA ILE A 90 5.19 15.48 17.60
C ILE A 90 3.66 15.56 17.64
N ALA A 91 3.09 16.75 17.83
CA ALA A 91 1.64 16.95 17.88
C ALA A 91 0.97 16.53 16.57
N PHE A 92 1.57 16.85 15.41
CA PHE A 92 1.06 16.43 14.11
C PHE A 92 1.07 14.90 13.97
N VAL A 93 2.18 14.24 14.31
CA VAL A 93 2.30 12.78 14.21
C VAL A 93 1.33 12.09 15.18
N CYS A 94 1.22 12.56 16.42
CA CYS A 94 0.26 12.08 17.40
C CYS A 94 -1.18 12.14 16.89
N LYS A 95 -1.58 13.25 16.26
CA LYS A 95 -2.91 13.41 15.67
C LYS A 95 -3.17 12.39 14.55
N VAL A 96 -2.18 12.12 13.72
CA VAL A 96 -2.30 11.18 12.60
C VAL A 96 -2.32 9.72 13.08
N VAL A 97 -1.49 9.38 14.06
CA VAL A 97 -1.39 8.02 14.62
C VAL A 97 -2.54 7.73 15.60
N GLY A 98 -3.10 8.76 16.24
CA GLY A 98 -4.21 8.61 17.20
C GLY A 98 -3.76 8.24 18.62
N VAL A 99 -2.61 8.74 19.05
CA VAL A 99 -2.00 8.44 20.37
C VAL A 99 -1.49 9.72 21.04
N LYS A 100 -1.27 9.67 22.37
CA LYS A 100 -0.59 10.76 23.09
C LYS A 100 0.93 10.72 22.86
N PRO A 101 1.65 11.85 23.03
CA PRO A 101 3.10 11.93 22.79
C PRO A 101 3.93 10.86 23.49
N ASP A 102 3.61 10.61 24.77
CA ASP A 102 4.35 9.71 25.67
C ASP A 102 3.62 8.38 25.91
N GLN A 103 2.60 8.07 25.09
CA GLN A 103 1.91 6.78 25.15
C GLN A 103 2.78 5.71 24.46
N ASN A 104 2.93 4.55 25.10
CA ASN A 104 3.64 3.42 24.49
C ASN A 104 2.96 2.99 23.18
N ILE A 105 3.79 2.80 22.17
CA ILE A 105 3.43 2.35 20.83
C ILE A 105 4.33 1.17 20.43
N ASN A 106 3.85 0.38 19.48
CA ASN A 106 4.61 -0.71 18.88
C ASN A 106 4.74 -0.47 17.37
N LEU A 107 5.97 -0.29 16.89
CA LEU A 107 6.25 0.00 15.47
C LEU A 107 6.24 -1.25 14.59
N HIS A 108 6.06 -2.45 15.16
CA HIS A 108 5.76 -3.65 14.38
C HIS A 108 4.26 -3.77 14.03
N ASP A 109 3.40 -2.96 14.64
CA ASP A 109 1.98 -2.97 14.34
C ASP A 109 1.66 -2.10 13.13
N TYR A 110 1.04 -2.71 12.12
CA TYR A 110 0.66 -2.03 10.87
C TYR A 110 -0.18 -0.76 11.12
N GLU A 111 -1.13 -0.83 12.07
CA GLU A 111 -2.01 0.29 12.41
C GLU A 111 -1.27 1.46 13.07
N THR A 112 -0.07 1.23 13.60
CA THR A 112 0.80 2.26 14.19
C THR A 112 1.79 2.80 13.17
N ILE A 113 2.56 1.92 12.51
CA ILE A 113 3.67 2.35 11.66
C ILE A 113 3.20 2.98 10.35
N ARG A 114 2.07 2.54 9.78
CA ARG A 114 1.53 3.13 8.55
C ARG A 114 1.21 4.62 8.72
N PRO A 115 0.34 5.05 9.65
CA PRO A 115 0.07 6.47 9.84
C PRO A 115 1.32 7.26 10.23
N MET A 116 2.25 6.67 10.99
CA MET A 116 3.52 7.33 11.33
C MET A 116 4.39 7.60 10.09
N VAL A 117 4.57 6.60 9.22
CA VAL A 117 5.28 6.74 7.94
C VAL A 117 4.62 7.82 7.09
N GLU A 118 3.29 7.80 6.96
CA GLU A 118 2.57 8.81 6.18
C GLU A 118 2.74 10.23 6.74
N ALA A 119 2.71 10.39 8.07
CA ALA A 119 2.93 11.67 8.73
C ALA A 119 4.35 12.20 8.46
N ILE A 120 5.38 11.35 8.58
CA ILE A 120 6.76 11.75 8.29
C ILE A 120 6.89 12.20 6.82
N ILE A 121 6.34 11.43 5.87
CA ILE A 121 6.37 11.82 4.46
C ILE A 121 5.71 13.19 4.22
N ARG A 122 4.57 13.46 4.88
CA ARG A 122 3.86 14.74 4.80
C ARG A 122 4.68 15.90 5.35
N GLN A 123 5.39 15.67 6.44
CA GLN A 123 6.25 16.67 7.07
C GLN A 123 7.47 16.97 6.20
N GLU A 124 8.12 15.93 5.67
CA GLU A 124 9.36 16.03 4.90
C GLU A 124 9.17 16.64 3.51
N ASN A 125 8.02 16.43 2.87
CA ASN A 125 7.79 16.82 1.48
C ASN A 125 6.67 17.84 1.30
N GLY A 126 6.04 18.30 2.39
CA GLY A 126 4.89 19.20 2.28
C GLY A 126 3.68 18.53 1.60
N GLN A 127 2.76 19.35 1.11
CA GLN A 127 1.49 18.87 0.53
C GLN A 127 1.69 18.46 -0.92
N GLY A 128 1.24 17.26 -1.25
CA GLY A 128 1.15 16.75 -2.61
C GLY A 128 -0.25 16.90 -3.21
N SER A 129 -0.46 16.22 -4.33
CA SER A 129 -1.67 16.32 -5.15
C SER A 129 -2.82 15.40 -4.71
N LEU A 130 -2.54 14.35 -3.93
CA LEU A 130 -3.55 13.39 -3.49
C LEU A 130 -4.34 13.95 -2.32
N LYS A 131 -5.68 13.88 -2.42
CA LYS A 131 -6.59 14.40 -1.38
C LYS A 131 -7.02 13.35 -0.35
N LYS A 132 -6.83 12.06 -0.65
CA LYS A 132 -7.38 10.93 0.13
C LYS A 132 -6.38 10.26 1.08
N SER A 133 -5.12 10.70 1.10
CA SER A 133 -4.07 10.15 1.97
C SER A 133 -3.45 11.26 2.82
N VAL A 134 -2.98 10.91 4.03
CA VAL A 134 -2.37 11.90 4.94
C VAL A 134 -1.06 12.42 4.35
N ASN A 135 -0.30 11.53 3.72
CA ASN A 135 0.97 11.88 3.08
C ASN A 135 0.77 12.73 1.81
N THR A 136 -0.41 12.71 1.18
CA THR A 136 -0.78 13.48 -0.02
C THR A 136 0.07 13.26 -1.30
N TRP A 137 1.02 12.33 -1.28
CA TRP A 137 1.93 12.04 -2.41
C TRP A 137 1.75 10.65 -3.01
N TYR A 138 1.49 9.67 -2.16
CA TYR A 138 1.41 8.25 -2.49
C TYR A 138 0.03 7.70 -2.13
N SER A 139 -0.45 6.83 -3.00
CA SER A 139 -1.65 6.04 -2.74
C SER A 139 -1.37 5.03 -1.63
N ARG A 140 -2.45 4.47 -1.08
CA ARG A 140 -2.37 3.47 -0.04
C ARG A 140 -1.56 2.24 -0.48
N GLU A 141 -1.72 1.83 -1.74
CA GLU A 141 -1.09 0.64 -2.31
C GLU A 141 0.44 0.77 -2.32
N VAL A 142 0.95 1.97 -2.61
CA VAL A 142 2.40 2.23 -2.63
C VAL A 142 2.98 2.24 -1.21
N ILE A 143 2.24 2.82 -0.25
CA ILE A 143 2.61 2.77 1.18
C ILE A 143 2.62 1.32 1.67
N ASP A 144 1.56 0.57 1.40
CA ASP A 144 1.41 -0.83 1.82
C ASP A 144 2.48 -1.72 1.19
N GLU A 145 2.87 -1.49 -0.06
CA GLU A 145 3.97 -2.23 -0.69
C GLU A 145 5.31 -1.94 -0.01
N GLY A 146 5.61 -0.68 0.33
CA GLY A 146 6.82 -0.33 1.07
C GLY A 146 6.86 -0.98 2.46
N LEU A 147 5.73 -0.98 3.17
CA LEU A 147 5.60 -1.66 4.47
C LEU A 147 5.74 -3.18 4.34
N ARG A 148 5.14 -3.79 3.32
CA ARG A 148 5.27 -5.23 3.02
C ARG A 148 6.72 -5.62 2.79
N LEU A 149 7.47 -4.82 2.03
CA LEU A 149 8.91 -5.03 1.80
C LEU A 149 9.76 -4.84 3.06
N ALA A 150 9.23 -4.16 4.09
CA ALA A 150 9.82 -4.03 5.42
C ALA A 150 9.40 -5.15 6.38
N GLY A 151 8.58 -6.11 5.93
CA GLY A 151 8.06 -7.21 6.74
C GLY A 151 6.78 -6.90 7.50
N ILE A 152 6.17 -5.73 7.30
CA ILE A 152 4.92 -5.33 7.95
C ILE A 152 3.76 -5.56 7.00
N ILE A 153 2.87 -6.48 7.36
CA ILE A 153 1.70 -6.84 6.54
C ILE A 153 0.44 -6.52 7.33
N GLN A 154 -0.54 -5.89 6.67
CA GLN A 154 -1.86 -5.75 7.25
C GLN A 154 -2.49 -7.14 7.42
N LYS A 155 -2.73 -7.55 8.67
CA LYS A 155 -3.51 -8.76 8.95
C LYS A 155 -4.92 -8.54 8.39
N ARG A 156 -5.28 -9.26 7.33
CA ARG A 156 -6.63 -9.21 6.76
C ARG A 156 -7.61 -9.63 7.86
N LYS A 157 -8.56 -8.76 8.21
CA LYS A 157 -9.67 -9.17 9.07
C LYS A 157 -10.41 -10.30 8.35
N THR A 158 -10.46 -11.48 8.97
CA THR A 158 -11.32 -12.56 8.50
C THR A 158 -12.74 -12.01 8.51
N VAL A 159 -13.32 -11.73 7.34
CA VAL A 159 -14.74 -11.44 7.24
C VAL A 159 -15.41 -12.74 7.70
N ALA A 160 -16.19 -12.67 8.78
CA ALA A 160 -16.95 -13.81 9.27
C ALA A 160 -17.63 -14.48 8.07
N ASN A 161 -17.46 -15.81 7.94
CA ASN A 161 -18.02 -16.59 6.84
C ASN A 161 -19.44 -16.14 6.55
N VAL A 162 -19.64 -15.44 5.43
CA VAL A 162 -20.98 -15.12 4.94
C VAL A 162 -21.64 -16.48 4.67
N PRO A 163 -22.75 -16.83 5.35
CA PRO A 163 -23.40 -18.12 5.11
C PRO A 163 -23.82 -18.18 3.65
N VAL A 164 -23.21 -19.09 2.90
CA VAL A 164 -23.54 -19.31 1.49
C VAL A 164 -24.88 -20.04 1.44
N ASN A 165 -25.96 -19.29 1.34
CA ASN A 165 -27.27 -19.81 0.97
C ASN A 165 -27.31 -20.16 -0.52
N LYS A 166 -28.19 -21.09 -0.91
CA LYS A 166 -28.25 -21.69 -2.26
C LYS A 166 -28.41 -20.67 -3.40
N GLU A 167 -28.91 -19.48 -3.11
CA GLU A 167 -29.07 -18.37 -4.06
C GLU A 167 -27.72 -17.70 -4.39
N THR A 168 -26.83 -17.59 -3.41
CA THR A 168 -25.49 -16.99 -3.56
C THR A 168 -24.53 -17.90 -4.32
N VAL A 169 -24.79 -19.20 -4.41
CA VAL A 169 -24.01 -20.15 -5.22
C VAL A 169 -24.14 -19.83 -6.71
N SER A 170 -25.31 -19.42 -7.18
CA SER A 170 -25.52 -19.14 -8.61
C SER A 170 -24.75 -17.91 -9.12
N ALA A 171 -24.54 -16.90 -8.26
CA ALA A 171 -23.78 -15.69 -8.59
C ALA A 171 -22.29 -15.79 -8.25
N THR A 172 -21.90 -16.68 -7.32
CA THR A 172 -20.52 -16.81 -6.84
C THR A 172 -19.71 -17.85 -7.63
N VAL A 173 -20.37 -18.78 -8.33
CA VAL A 173 -19.71 -19.77 -9.19
C VAL A 173 -18.91 -19.12 -10.34
N THR A 174 -19.25 -17.90 -10.77
CA THR A 174 -18.49 -17.19 -11.82
C THR A 174 -17.22 -16.50 -11.31
N ALA A 175 -17.01 -16.34 -9.99
CA ALA A 175 -15.87 -15.59 -9.44
C ALA A 175 -15.02 -16.34 -8.41
N SER A 176 -15.42 -17.53 -7.96
CA SER A 176 -14.57 -18.37 -7.10
C SER A 176 -14.64 -19.85 -7.53
N LEU A 177 -13.74 -20.23 -8.43
CA LEU A 177 -13.50 -21.64 -8.73
C LEU A 177 -12.80 -22.29 -7.53
N GLY A 178 -13.56 -23.06 -6.76
CA GLY A 178 -13.03 -24.06 -5.85
C GLY A 178 -12.38 -25.20 -6.64
N VAL A 179 -11.34 -25.79 -6.07
CA VAL A 179 -10.35 -26.69 -6.71
C VAL A 179 -10.93 -27.95 -7.39
N GLY A 180 -12.24 -28.22 -7.31
CA GLY A 180 -12.86 -29.46 -7.79
C GLY A 180 -13.53 -29.45 -9.17
N GLN A 181 -13.74 -28.30 -9.84
CA GLN A 181 -14.58 -28.24 -11.06
C GLN A 181 -13.91 -27.55 -12.27
N ILE A 182 -12.60 -27.35 -12.24
CA ILE A 182 -11.85 -26.57 -13.24
C ILE A 182 -11.67 -27.32 -14.58
N ALA A 183 -11.92 -28.63 -14.61
CA ALA A 183 -11.51 -29.47 -15.75
C ALA A 183 -12.35 -29.27 -17.03
N GLU A 184 -13.64 -28.93 -16.92
CA GLU A 184 -14.53 -28.89 -18.11
C GLU A 184 -14.54 -27.55 -18.86
N VAL A 185 -14.11 -26.46 -18.22
CA VAL A 185 -14.25 -25.09 -18.78
C VAL A 185 -12.94 -24.52 -19.36
N MET A 186 -11.83 -25.22 -19.17
CA MET A 186 -10.47 -24.82 -19.57
C MET A 186 -10.31 -24.50 -21.07
N PRO A 187 -10.94 -25.23 -22.03
CA PRO A 187 -10.71 -24.98 -23.45
C PRO A 187 -11.23 -23.61 -23.94
N GLN A 188 -12.34 -23.11 -23.37
CA GLN A 188 -12.99 -21.89 -23.87
C GLN A 188 -12.35 -20.60 -23.34
N VAL A 189 -11.67 -20.67 -22.20
CA VAL A 189 -11.03 -19.52 -21.56
C VAL A 189 -9.67 -19.20 -22.19
N SER A 190 -8.97 -20.23 -22.70
CA SER A 190 -7.67 -20.08 -23.39
C SER A 190 -7.78 -19.21 -24.64
N ASP A 191 -8.75 -19.51 -25.53
CA ASP A 191 -8.91 -18.77 -26.79
C ASP A 191 -9.33 -17.31 -26.57
N ALA A 192 -10.12 -17.04 -25.52
CA ALA A 192 -10.51 -15.68 -25.14
C ALA A 192 -9.34 -14.89 -24.53
N LEU A 193 -8.44 -15.55 -23.79
CA LEU A 193 -7.25 -14.91 -23.23
C LEU A 193 -6.22 -14.57 -24.32
N VAL A 194 -5.97 -15.50 -25.25
CA VAL A 194 -4.99 -15.35 -26.34
C VAL A 194 -5.39 -14.24 -27.33
N LYS A 195 -6.69 -13.99 -27.51
CA LYS A 195 -7.19 -12.92 -28.40
C LYS A 195 -7.11 -11.50 -27.81
N SER A 196 -6.77 -11.36 -26.53
CA SER A 196 -6.70 -10.06 -25.84
C SER A 196 -5.31 -9.42 -25.82
N GLU A 197 -4.31 -10.11 -26.38
CA GLU A 197 -2.92 -9.65 -26.41
C GLU A 197 -2.63 -8.71 -27.59
N SER A 198 -3.34 -7.58 -27.68
CA SER A 198 -2.84 -6.39 -28.39
C SER A 198 -3.66 -5.16 -28.04
N HIS A 199 -2.94 -4.13 -27.56
CA HIS A 199 -3.37 -2.74 -27.31
C HIS A 199 -3.85 -2.34 -25.89
N LEU A 200 -2.84 -1.98 -25.08
CA LEU A 200 -2.69 -0.73 -24.31
C LEU A 200 -3.65 -0.36 -23.15
N SER A 201 -2.99 -0.15 -22.01
CA SER A 201 -3.16 0.93 -21.02
C SER A 201 -4.31 0.86 -19.99
N SER A 202 -3.91 1.04 -18.72
CA SER A 202 -4.71 1.12 -17.49
C SER A 202 -5.44 -0.17 -17.07
N GLY A 203 -4.72 -1.04 -16.36
CA GLY A 203 -5.22 -2.30 -15.77
C GLY A 203 -6.41 -2.20 -14.81
N SER A 204 -6.94 -1.00 -14.54
CA SER A 204 -8.23 -0.83 -13.83
C SER A 204 -9.43 -0.90 -14.77
N VAL A 205 -9.35 -0.32 -15.98
CA VAL A 205 -10.43 -0.36 -16.97
C VAL A 205 -10.57 -1.75 -17.55
N VAL A 206 -9.44 -2.42 -17.80
CA VAL A 206 -9.40 -3.81 -18.27
C VAL A 206 -10.11 -4.75 -17.28
N ARG A 207 -9.83 -4.63 -15.97
CA ARG A 207 -10.50 -5.46 -14.94
C ARG A 207 -12.00 -5.19 -14.84
N VAL A 208 -12.42 -3.92 -14.97
CA VAL A 208 -13.84 -3.54 -14.96
C VAL A 208 -14.54 -4.06 -16.22
N LEU A 209 -13.93 -3.93 -17.39
CA LEU A 209 -14.47 -4.46 -18.65
C LEU A 209 -14.59 -5.99 -18.63
N PHE A 210 -13.56 -6.70 -18.15
CA PHE A 210 -13.65 -8.15 -17.98
C PHE A 210 -14.73 -8.55 -16.96
N GLY A 211 -14.88 -7.80 -15.86
CA GLY A 211 -15.95 -8.03 -14.90
C GLY A 211 -17.36 -7.81 -15.46
N VAL A 212 -17.53 -6.78 -16.30
CA VAL A 212 -18.83 -6.51 -16.96
C VAL A 212 -19.13 -7.56 -18.04
N ALA A 213 -18.11 -7.95 -18.82
CA ALA A 213 -18.25 -8.96 -19.87
C ALA A 213 -18.59 -10.35 -19.29
N THR A 214 -17.96 -10.75 -18.17
CA THR A 214 -18.26 -12.03 -17.51
C THR A 214 -19.68 -12.06 -16.94
N ILE A 215 -20.15 -10.94 -16.37
CA ILE A 215 -21.53 -10.81 -15.90
C ILE A 215 -22.52 -10.89 -17.07
N ALA A 216 -22.24 -10.21 -18.19
CA ALA A 216 -23.10 -10.26 -19.37
C ALA A 216 -23.23 -11.67 -19.95
N VAL A 217 -22.12 -12.41 -20.04
CA VAL A 217 -22.11 -13.81 -20.49
C VAL A 217 -22.92 -14.69 -19.54
N ALA A 218 -22.75 -14.53 -18.22
CA ALA A 218 -23.53 -15.26 -17.22
C ALA A 218 -25.04 -14.98 -17.35
N CYS A 219 -25.43 -13.72 -17.59
CA CYS A 219 -26.83 -13.33 -17.82
C CYS A 219 -27.40 -13.96 -19.11
N VAL A 220 -26.63 -14.03 -20.20
CA VAL A 220 -27.06 -14.68 -21.45
C VAL A 220 -27.24 -16.18 -21.26
N ILE A 221 -26.34 -16.84 -20.54
CA ILE A 221 -26.44 -18.27 -20.23
C ILE A 221 -27.68 -18.54 -19.37
N ALA A 222 -27.89 -17.77 -18.30
CA ALA A 222 -29.06 -17.89 -17.44
C ALA A 222 -30.37 -17.65 -18.22
N TYR A 223 -30.40 -16.63 -19.07
CA TYR A 223 -31.56 -16.35 -19.93
C TYR A 223 -31.82 -17.50 -20.92
N SER A 224 -30.77 -18.04 -21.55
CA SER A 224 -30.87 -19.19 -22.45
C SER A 224 -31.41 -20.43 -21.72
N GLN A 225 -30.95 -20.71 -20.50
CA GLN A 225 -31.42 -21.85 -19.70
C GLN A 225 -32.89 -21.69 -19.30
N ILE A 226 -33.31 -20.49 -18.87
CA ILE A 226 -34.72 -20.21 -18.55
C ILE A 226 -35.59 -20.35 -19.80
N LYS A 227 -35.12 -19.86 -20.96
CA LYS A 227 -35.83 -19.96 -22.22
C LYS A 227 -35.97 -21.42 -22.66
N ARG A 228 -34.93 -22.24 -22.54
CA ARG A 228 -34.97 -23.69 -22.82
C ARG A 228 -35.93 -24.43 -21.90
N HIS A 229 -35.86 -24.16 -20.60
CA HIS A 229 -36.78 -24.73 -19.61
C HIS A 229 -38.26 -24.35 -19.87
N LYS A 230 -38.52 -23.13 -20.37
CA LYS A 230 -39.88 -22.72 -20.78
C LYS A 230 -40.34 -23.33 -22.11
N LEU A 231 -39.41 -23.77 -22.95
CA LEU A 231 -39.69 -24.39 -24.24
C LEU A 231 -39.73 -25.93 -24.18
N GLY A 232 -39.45 -26.53 -23.01
CA GLY A 232 -39.51 -27.98 -22.81
C GLY A 232 -38.43 -28.77 -23.53
N ILE A 233 -37.27 -28.15 -23.81
CA ILE A 233 -36.07 -28.77 -24.41
C ILE A 233 -34.91 -28.72 -23.43
#